data_AF-A0A1Y5K0G8-F1
#
_entry.id   AF-A0A1Y5K0G8-F1
#
_cell.length_a   1.000
_cell.length_b   1.000
_cell.length_c   1.000
_cell.angle_alpha   90.00
_cell.angle_beta   90.00
_cell.angle_gamma   90.00
#
_symmetry.space_group_name_H-M   'P 1'
#
loop_
_entity.id
_entity.type
_entity.pdbx_description
1 polymer ?
#
loop_
_entity_poly.entity_id
_entity_poly.type
_entity_poly.pdbx_seq_one_letter_code
_entity_poly.pdbx_strand_id
1 'polypeptide(L)'
;MHNYESRPAKQRSGAIYAIGAVLLLVAGFALGMFFMSTRYPMIKEPLFKQVNDSYVHVLNDYLNDTTPEQLIQGAAVGMVDSLKDPYSHYLPGEKGKAYTDSYEGQFYGIGAEMRQEDGKVMVSHVIKETPAERSGMQPGDVIIAVDDVDVTGKSLQDLLGIVRGEEGTTIKIRVQRASEKEPLDFTMKRAAIPVHTVTSERLEDGIGLITISRFAEETGKEFKAELDKLKAEGELKGLLLDLRSNPGGLLQSTTEIANILIPKDKKILDIVYKDERKIVSLTSKQKEKWTVPIVALVNGRSASASEVLASALKESAGATLVGEKTYGKGVVQGYKQYKDGSVISLTEAQWKTPGGTWINKQGVTPDHVVELPEYASLHQPPLGTELAKGSYGDEVKLLQGMLNTLGYGPSGQDGLFDAQTETALRKFQSENGLTSNGKFADATSHKLVEMLREKLGREDTQEQKAIELLKQAQQ
;
A
#
# COMPACT_ATOMS: atom_id res chain seq x y z
N MET A 1 96.63 7.76 29.75
CA MET A 1 95.70 7.28 28.71
C MET A 1 94.38 6.97 29.41
N HIS A 2 93.49 7.96 29.53
CA HIS A 2 92.36 8.25 28.61
C HIS A 2 91.31 7.13 28.56
N ASN A 3 90.20 7.34 29.28
CA ASN A 3 88.84 7.39 28.70
C ASN A 3 87.80 7.52 29.82
N TYR A 4 87.49 8.76 30.17
CA TYR A 4 86.21 9.13 30.77
C TYR A 4 85.62 10.17 29.82
N GLU A 5 84.50 9.86 29.17
CA GLU A 5 83.36 10.76 28.96
C GLU A 5 82.38 10.27 27.87
N SER A 6 81.11 10.67 28.04
CA SER A 6 80.00 10.65 27.07
C SER A 6 79.13 9.38 26.92
N ARG A 7 78.62 8.82 28.03
CA ARG A 7 77.40 7.97 28.00
C ARG A 7 76.05 8.57 28.48
N PRO A 8 75.92 9.81 29.02
CA PRO A 8 74.60 10.31 29.45
C PRO A 8 73.80 11.04 28.34
N ALA A 9 74.42 11.46 27.23
CA ALA A 9 73.74 12.28 26.21
C ALA A 9 72.76 11.49 25.31
N LYS A 10 73.12 10.27 24.88
CA LYS A 10 72.27 9.41 24.02
C LYS A 10 71.05 8.82 24.74
N GLN A 11 71.15 8.55 26.05
CA GLN A 11 69.99 8.12 26.85
C GLN A 11 69.01 9.27 27.10
N ARG A 12 69.53 10.50 27.31
CA ARG A 12 68.69 11.69 27.48
C ARG A 12 67.94 12.08 26.21
N SER A 13 68.57 11.97 25.03
CA SER A 13 67.88 12.23 23.76
C SER A 13 66.80 11.19 23.46
N GLY A 14 67.07 9.90 23.69
CA GLY A 14 66.06 8.84 23.57
C GLY A 14 64.84 9.05 24.48
N ALA A 15 65.06 9.50 25.72
CA ALA A 15 63.99 9.83 26.65
C ALA A 15 63.15 11.05 26.18
N ILE A 16 63.79 12.08 25.62
CA ILE A 16 63.09 13.25 25.07
C ILE A 16 62.24 12.88 23.86
N TYR A 17 62.74 12.03 22.96
CA TYR A 17 61.95 11.54 21.82
C TYR A 17 60.78 10.65 22.26
N ALA A 18 60.98 9.80 23.27
CA ALA A 18 59.90 8.98 23.85
C ALA A 18 58.81 9.86 24.48
N ILE A 19 59.19 10.89 25.25
CA ILE A 19 58.24 11.85 25.82
C ILE A 19 57.51 12.62 24.71
N GLY A 20 58.22 13.07 23.68
CA GLY A 20 57.62 13.74 22.52
C GLY A 20 56.61 12.86 21.79
N ALA A 21 56.93 11.58 21.59
CA ALA A 21 56.02 10.61 20.98
C ALA A 21 54.75 10.38 21.83
N VAL A 22 54.90 10.25 23.14
CA VAL A 22 53.75 10.13 24.07
C VAL A 22 52.89 11.38 24.03
N LEU A 23 53.48 12.58 24.04
CA LEU A 23 52.74 13.84 23.95
C LEU A 23 51.96 13.98 22.64
N LEU A 24 52.55 13.57 21.51
CA LEU A 24 51.87 13.55 20.22
C LEU A 24 50.72 12.54 20.19
N LEU A 25 50.87 11.36 20.81
CA LEU A 25 49.78 10.39 20.94
C LEU A 25 48.65 10.93 21.81
N VAL A 26 48.96 11.56 22.94
CA VAL A 26 47.96 12.18 23.82
C VAL A 26 47.25 13.33 23.13
N ALA A 27 47.99 14.20 22.44
CA ALA A 27 47.42 15.31 21.66
C ALA A 27 46.54 14.79 20.51
N GLY A 28 47.00 13.76 19.79
CA GLY A 28 46.23 13.10 18.74
C GLY A 28 44.94 12.45 19.27
N PHE A 29 45.02 11.78 20.43
CA PHE A 29 43.86 11.20 21.10
C PHE A 29 42.88 12.28 21.58
N ALA A 30 43.37 13.36 22.18
CA ALA A 30 42.54 14.49 22.63
C ALA A 30 41.86 15.20 21.45
N LEU A 31 42.60 15.44 20.36
CA LEU A 31 42.04 15.97 19.10
C LEU A 31 41.02 15.00 18.50
N GLY A 32 41.28 13.70 18.54
CA GLY A 32 40.35 12.67 18.11
C GLY A 32 39.05 12.68 18.92
N MET A 33 39.14 12.74 20.25
CA MET A 33 37.97 12.87 21.13
C MET A 33 37.22 14.19 20.90
N PHE A 34 37.93 15.31 20.72
CA PHE A 34 37.32 16.60 20.41
C PHE A 34 36.58 16.57 19.07
N PHE A 35 37.17 15.96 18.05
CA PHE A 35 36.56 15.79 16.73
C PHE A 35 35.33 14.87 16.79
N MET A 36 35.41 13.78 17.55
CA MET A 36 34.28 12.86 17.76
C MET A 36 33.12 13.56 18.49
N SER A 37 33.43 14.35 19.52
CA SER A 37 32.47 15.11 20.34
C SER A 37 31.76 16.25 19.59
N THR A 38 32.43 16.85 18.60
CA THR A 38 31.83 17.88 17.74
C THR A 38 31.02 17.28 16.60
N ARG A 39 31.46 16.15 16.03
CA ARG A 39 30.78 15.48 14.92
C ARG A 39 29.54 14.68 15.33
N TYR A 40 29.50 14.17 16.56
CA TYR A 40 28.40 13.36 17.09
C TYR A 40 27.84 13.97 18.38
N PRO A 41 26.99 15.00 18.28
CA PRO A 41 26.41 15.69 19.45
C PRO A 41 25.67 14.76 20.40
N MET A 42 25.11 13.66 19.86
CA MET A 42 24.41 12.61 20.60
C MET A 42 25.28 11.98 21.69
N ILE A 43 26.61 11.95 21.54
CA ILE A 43 27.54 11.42 22.56
C ILE A 43 27.52 12.27 23.85
N LYS A 44 27.12 13.55 23.76
CA LYS A 44 26.98 14.44 24.93
C LYS A 44 25.65 14.28 25.65
N GLU A 45 24.67 13.61 25.04
CA GLU A 45 23.34 13.43 25.62
C GLU A 45 23.40 12.34 26.70
N PRO A 46 23.14 12.64 27.99
CA PRO A 46 23.21 11.64 29.05
C PRO A 46 22.29 10.44 28.81
N LEU A 47 21.14 10.67 28.15
CA LEU A 47 20.22 9.60 27.77
C LEU A 47 20.79 8.67 26.71
N PHE A 48 21.65 9.17 25.81
CA PHE A 48 22.30 8.29 24.83
C PHE A 48 23.27 7.32 25.49
N LYS A 49 23.93 7.74 26.58
CA LYS A 49 24.73 6.80 27.39
C LYS A 49 23.88 5.65 27.91
N GLN A 50 22.66 5.93 28.40
CA GLN A 50 21.75 4.88 28.86
C GLN A 50 21.32 3.94 27.73
N VAL A 51 21.11 4.46 26.51
CA VAL A 51 20.83 3.63 25.32
C VAL A 51 22.00 2.70 25.02
N ASN A 52 23.23 3.21 25.03
CA ASN A 52 24.43 2.40 24.83
C ASN A 52 24.61 1.35 25.94
N ASP A 53 24.49 1.76 27.21
CA ASP A 53 24.63 0.86 28.36
C ASP A 53 23.57 -0.26 28.30
N SER A 54 22.34 0.07 27.89
CA SER A 54 21.26 -0.91 27.68
C SER A 54 21.57 -1.87 26.53
N TYR A 55 22.06 -1.34 25.39
CA TYR A 55 22.48 -2.16 24.25
C TYR A 55 23.59 -3.16 24.63
N VAL A 56 24.62 -2.71 25.36
CA VAL A 56 25.72 -3.57 25.83
C VAL A 56 25.22 -4.61 26.83
N HIS A 57 24.36 -4.23 27.78
CA HIS A 57 23.81 -5.15 28.77
C HIS A 57 22.97 -6.25 28.12
N VAL A 58 22.09 -5.91 27.17
CA VAL A 58 21.29 -6.91 26.43
C VAL A 58 22.19 -7.84 25.63
N LEU A 59 23.21 -7.33 24.94
CA LEU A 59 24.10 -8.17 24.14
C LEU A 59 24.89 -9.19 24.97
N ASN A 60 25.26 -8.84 26.21
CA ASN A 60 26.09 -9.68 27.07
C ASN A 60 25.28 -10.60 27.99
N ASP A 61 24.13 -10.13 28.48
CA ASP A 61 23.42 -10.75 29.60
C ASP A 61 22.02 -11.28 29.22
N TYR A 62 21.55 -11.07 27.98
CA TYR A 62 20.28 -11.63 27.52
C TYR A 62 20.37 -13.15 27.41
N LEU A 63 19.36 -13.85 27.94
CA LEU A 63 19.34 -15.30 28.07
C LEU A 63 19.36 -16.05 26.72
N ASN A 64 18.82 -15.44 25.67
CA ASN A 64 18.70 -16.04 24.34
C ASN A 64 19.64 -15.36 23.33
N ASP A 65 19.79 -15.96 22.16
CA ASP A 65 20.59 -15.38 21.08
C ASP A 65 19.95 -14.08 20.56
N THR A 66 20.79 -13.06 20.37
CA THR A 66 20.45 -11.79 19.71
C THR A 66 21.65 -11.29 18.92
N THR A 67 21.41 -10.49 17.89
CA THR A 67 22.48 -9.86 17.10
C THR A 67 22.54 -8.34 17.29
N PRO A 68 23.72 -7.71 17.09
CA PRO A 68 23.83 -6.26 17.00
C PRO A 68 22.84 -5.62 16.03
N GLU A 69 22.63 -6.25 14.87
CA GLU A 69 21.72 -5.76 13.84
C GLU A 69 20.27 -5.70 14.33
N GLN A 70 19.78 -6.77 14.98
CA GLN A 70 18.42 -6.81 15.54
C GLN A 70 18.20 -5.71 16.57
N LEU A 71 19.16 -5.49 17.47
CA LEU A 71 19.05 -4.47 18.52
C LEU A 71 19.09 -3.05 17.95
N ILE A 72 20.00 -2.78 16.99
CA ILE A 72 20.14 -1.46 16.37
C ILE A 72 18.92 -1.11 15.51
N GLN A 73 18.42 -2.06 14.71
CA GLN A 73 17.20 -1.87 13.93
C GLN A 73 15.99 -1.65 14.85
N GLY A 74 15.86 -2.45 15.93
CA GLY A 74 14.82 -2.26 16.94
C GLY A 74 14.87 -0.88 17.60
N ALA A 75 16.06 -0.37 17.90
CA ALA A 75 16.23 0.98 18.43
C ALA A 75 15.82 2.07 17.42
N ALA A 76 16.13 1.88 16.14
CA ALA A 76 15.70 2.81 15.07
C ALA A 76 14.17 2.81 14.90
N VAL A 77 13.52 1.64 14.93
CA VAL A 77 12.05 1.51 14.95
C VAL A 77 11.49 2.26 16.17
N GLY A 78 11.98 1.95 17.37
CA GLY A 78 11.51 2.59 18.60
C GLY A 78 11.69 4.11 18.61
N MET A 79 12.75 4.63 17.99
CA MET A 79 12.99 6.07 17.86
C MET A 79 11.90 6.76 17.03
N VAL A 80 11.50 6.17 15.90
CA VAL A 80 10.45 6.75 15.05
C VAL A 80 9.07 6.54 15.67
N ASP A 81 8.79 5.38 16.25
CA ASP A 81 7.53 5.08 16.95
C ASP A 81 7.30 5.97 18.18
N SER A 82 8.38 6.54 18.75
CA SER A 82 8.30 7.49 19.86
C SER A 82 7.61 8.81 19.47
N LEU A 83 7.57 9.13 18.17
CA LEU A 83 6.89 10.33 17.65
C LEU A 83 5.37 10.26 17.81
N LYS A 84 4.82 9.05 17.99
CA LYS A 84 3.36 8.79 18.03
C LYS A 84 2.63 9.37 16.81
N ASP A 85 3.35 9.50 15.71
CA ASP A 85 2.82 9.86 14.41
C ASP A 85 2.49 8.56 13.67
N PRO A 86 1.21 8.26 13.39
CA PRO A 86 0.82 7.01 12.73
C PRO A 86 1.34 6.89 11.30
N TYR A 87 1.94 7.95 10.73
CA TYR A 87 2.49 7.97 9.38
C TYR A 87 4.00 7.79 9.33
N SER A 88 4.71 8.07 10.42
CA SER A 88 6.18 7.97 10.45
C SER A 88 6.60 6.57 10.89
N HIS A 89 7.49 5.94 10.13
CA HIS A 89 7.99 4.60 10.43
C HIS A 89 9.42 4.39 9.92
N TYR A 90 10.16 3.55 10.62
CA TYR A 90 11.41 2.97 10.13
C TYR A 90 11.16 1.50 9.78
N LEU A 91 11.48 1.12 8.55
CA LEU A 91 11.29 -0.23 8.02
C LEU A 91 12.65 -0.87 7.76
N PRO A 92 13.05 -1.87 8.55
CA PRO A 92 14.35 -2.52 8.40
C PRO A 92 14.41 -3.46 7.19
N GLY A 93 15.59 -3.55 6.56
CA GLY A 93 15.94 -4.53 5.53
C GLY A 93 14.87 -4.74 4.45
N GLU A 94 14.46 -6.00 4.26
CA GLU A 94 13.45 -6.43 3.29
C GLU A 94 12.10 -5.72 3.43
N LYS A 95 11.70 -5.31 4.65
CA LYS A 95 10.46 -4.56 4.84
C LYS A 95 10.55 -3.17 4.22
N GLY A 96 11.72 -2.53 4.31
CA GLY A 96 11.99 -1.25 3.67
C GLY A 96 11.98 -1.37 2.15
N LYS A 97 12.66 -2.42 1.63
CA LYS A 97 12.65 -2.71 0.20
C LYS A 97 11.25 -3.02 -0.33
N ALA A 98 10.51 -3.92 0.31
CA ALA A 98 9.13 -4.23 -0.10
C ALA A 98 8.21 -3.01 -0.09
N TYR A 99 8.46 -2.07 0.83
CA TYR A 99 7.73 -0.80 0.89
C TYR A 99 8.02 0.10 -0.31
N THR A 100 9.29 0.29 -0.68
CA THR A 100 9.63 1.08 -1.88
C THR A 100 9.13 0.41 -3.16
N ASP A 101 9.33 -0.89 -3.28
CA ASP A 101 8.91 -1.68 -4.45
C ASP A 101 7.38 -1.64 -4.64
N SER A 102 6.60 -1.39 -3.57
CA SER A 102 5.13 -1.28 -3.67
C SER A 102 4.64 -0.03 -4.43
N TYR A 103 5.51 0.98 -4.60
CA TYR A 103 5.23 2.21 -5.34
C TYR A 103 5.84 2.21 -6.75
N GLU A 104 6.72 1.27 -7.05
CA GLU A 104 7.24 1.06 -8.39
C GLU A 104 6.10 0.59 -9.31
N GLY A 105 6.14 0.99 -10.59
CA GLY A 105 5.12 0.62 -11.58
C GLY A 105 5.06 -0.88 -11.92
N GLN A 106 5.97 -1.67 -11.36
CA GLN A 106 6.15 -3.09 -11.65
C GLN A 106 6.73 -3.82 -10.44
N PHE A 107 6.33 -5.08 -10.24
CA PHE A 107 7.02 -6.01 -9.33
C PHE A 107 7.48 -7.23 -10.12
N TYR A 108 8.51 -7.92 -9.64
CA TYR A 108 9.05 -9.09 -10.31
C TYR A 108 8.42 -10.38 -9.79
N GLY A 109 7.83 -11.17 -10.70
CA GLY A 109 7.14 -12.41 -10.37
C GLY A 109 6.65 -13.14 -11.60
N ILE A 110 5.58 -13.94 -11.43
CA ILE A 110 5.03 -14.77 -12.50
C ILE A 110 3.82 -14.17 -13.20
N GLY A 111 3.13 -13.19 -12.60
CA GLY A 111 1.93 -12.57 -13.18
C GLY A 111 0.64 -13.38 -12.99
N ALA A 112 0.46 -13.96 -11.81
CA ALA A 112 -0.78 -14.61 -11.41
C ALA A 112 -1.31 -13.99 -10.11
N GLU A 113 -2.61 -13.74 -10.06
CA GLU A 113 -3.32 -13.44 -8.84
C GLU A 113 -3.72 -14.73 -8.15
N MET A 114 -3.50 -14.78 -6.85
CA MET A 114 -3.74 -15.96 -6.03
C MET A 114 -4.66 -15.59 -4.89
N ARG A 115 -5.52 -16.54 -4.52
CA ARG A 115 -6.37 -16.46 -3.34
C ARG A 115 -6.17 -17.70 -2.48
N GLN A 116 -6.41 -17.56 -1.19
CA GLN A 116 -6.51 -18.70 -0.30
C GLN A 116 -7.97 -19.12 -0.20
N GLU A 117 -8.22 -20.43 -0.33
CA GLU A 117 -9.53 -21.04 -0.26
C GLU A 117 -9.39 -22.41 0.42
N ASP A 118 -10.05 -22.59 1.56
CA ASP A 118 -10.06 -23.83 2.34
C ASP A 118 -8.64 -24.35 2.65
N GLY A 119 -7.77 -23.44 3.08
CA GLY A 119 -6.37 -23.75 3.43
C GLY A 119 -5.45 -24.02 2.24
N LYS A 120 -5.95 -23.92 1.00
CA LYS A 120 -5.17 -24.11 -0.24
C LYS A 120 -4.99 -22.78 -0.95
N VAL A 121 -3.87 -22.61 -1.65
CA VAL A 121 -3.64 -21.44 -2.49
C VAL A 121 -4.02 -21.77 -3.93
N MET A 122 -4.95 -21.02 -4.48
CA MET A 122 -5.52 -21.19 -5.81
C MET A 122 -5.25 -19.95 -6.66
N VAL A 123 -4.95 -20.16 -7.94
CA VAL A 123 -4.86 -19.08 -8.93
C VAL A 123 -6.27 -18.57 -9.22
N SER A 124 -6.53 -17.29 -8.91
CA SER A 124 -7.81 -16.64 -9.19
C SER A 124 -7.85 -15.99 -10.57
N HIS A 125 -6.72 -15.40 -10.99
CA HIS A 125 -6.60 -14.75 -12.28
C HIS A 125 -5.17 -14.88 -12.81
N VAL A 126 -5.04 -14.95 -14.14
CA VAL A 126 -3.73 -14.96 -14.81
C VAL A 126 -3.65 -13.70 -15.67
N ILE A 127 -2.64 -12.89 -15.40
CA ILE A 127 -2.46 -11.59 -16.06
C ILE A 127 -1.95 -11.85 -17.48
N LYS A 128 -2.52 -11.16 -18.47
CA LYS A 128 -2.13 -11.30 -19.87
C LYS A 128 -0.68 -10.89 -20.11
N GLU A 129 -0.06 -11.52 -21.10
CA GLU A 129 1.32 -11.28 -21.55
C GLU A 129 2.41 -11.55 -20.48
N THR A 130 2.06 -12.24 -19.40
CA THR A 130 2.97 -12.58 -18.30
C THR A 130 3.56 -13.99 -18.41
N PRO A 131 4.61 -14.33 -17.63
CA PRO A 131 5.15 -15.70 -17.58
C PRO A 131 4.11 -16.78 -17.24
N ALA A 132 3.17 -16.50 -16.32
CA ALA A 132 2.12 -17.44 -15.94
C ALA A 132 1.20 -17.78 -17.12
N GLU A 133 0.72 -16.77 -17.86
CA GLU A 133 -0.10 -17.00 -19.05
C GLU A 133 0.65 -17.81 -20.10
N ARG A 134 1.89 -17.40 -20.43
CA ARG A 134 2.72 -18.09 -21.43
C ARG A 134 3.04 -19.54 -21.05
N SER A 135 3.06 -19.86 -19.75
CA SER A 135 3.29 -21.22 -19.25
C SER A 135 2.07 -22.13 -19.38
N GLY A 136 0.88 -21.57 -19.59
CA GLY A 136 -0.38 -22.31 -19.64
C GLY A 136 -1.04 -22.50 -18.26
N MET A 137 -0.64 -21.72 -17.26
CA MET A 137 -1.34 -21.62 -15.98
C MET A 137 -2.74 -21.04 -16.18
N GLN A 138 -3.72 -21.52 -15.40
CA GLN A 138 -5.12 -21.15 -15.55
C GLN A 138 -5.76 -20.80 -14.20
N PRO A 139 -6.80 -19.95 -14.19
CA PRO A 139 -7.67 -19.82 -13.03
C PRO A 139 -8.21 -21.18 -12.57
N GLY A 140 -8.20 -21.42 -11.26
CA GLY A 140 -8.58 -22.69 -10.65
C GLY A 140 -7.42 -23.66 -10.39
N ASP A 141 -6.21 -23.37 -10.89
CA ASP A 141 -5.02 -24.15 -10.56
C ASP A 141 -4.70 -24.01 -9.06
N VAL A 142 -4.59 -25.14 -8.36
CA VAL A 142 -4.21 -25.18 -6.93
C VAL A 142 -2.71 -25.40 -6.82
N ILE A 143 -1.99 -24.49 -6.17
CA ILE A 143 -0.54 -24.59 -6.02
C ILE A 143 -0.19 -25.61 -4.94
N ILE A 144 0.56 -26.64 -5.31
CA ILE A 144 0.96 -27.74 -4.41
C ILE A 144 2.47 -27.77 -4.13
N ALA A 145 3.32 -27.28 -5.05
CA ALA A 145 4.76 -27.15 -4.79
C ALA A 145 5.38 -25.95 -5.52
N VAL A 146 6.44 -25.39 -4.94
CA VAL A 146 7.30 -24.38 -5.57
C VAL A 146 8.75 -24.80 -5.41
N ASP A 147 9.50 -24.85 -6.52
CA ASP A 147 10.88 -25.31 -6.59
C ASP A 147 11.08 -26.67 -5.88
N ASP A 148 10.15 -27.60 -6.16
CA ASP A 148 10.06 -28.95 -5.60
C ASP A 148 9.84 -29.02 -4.07
N VAL A 149 9.59 -27.89 -3.40
CA VAL A 149 9.16 -27.82 -2.00
C VAL A 149 7.63 -27.82 -1.93
N ASP A 150 7.05 -28.76 -1.17
CA ASP A 150 5.61 -28.78 -0.90
C ASP A 150 5.19 -27.50 -0.15
N VAL A 151 4.17 -26.82 -0.68
CA VAL A 151 3.64 -25.57 -0.12
C VAL A 151 2.19 -25.73 0.37
N THR A 152 1.67 -26.95 0.36
CA THR A 152 0.32 -27.25 0.85
C THR A 152 0.20 -26.86 2.32
N GLY A 153 -0.81 -26.03 2.63
CA GLY A 153 -1.04 -25.52 3.98
C GLY A 153 -0.19 -24.31 4.39
N LYS A 154 0.71 -23.82 3.52
CA LYS A 154 1.35 -22.51 3.74
C LYS A 154 0.34 -21.37 3.55
N SER A 155 0.57 -20.25 4.22
CA SER A 155 -0.25 -19.06 4.01
C SER A 155 0.01 -18.46 2.61
N LEU A 156 -0.99 -17.74 2.08
CA LEU A 156 -0.81 -16.98 0.84
C LEU A 156 0.37 -16.00 0.94
N GLN A 157 0.56 -15.37 2.10
CA GLN A 157 1.64 -14.40 2.30
C GLN A 157 3.03 -15.05 2.20
N ASP A 158 3.21 -16.23 2.78
CA ASP A 158 4.47 -16.98 2.66
C ASP A 158 4.73 -17.36 1.20
N LEU A 159 3.70 -17.81 0.49
CA LEU A 159 3.83 -18.21 -0.91
C LEU A 159 4.17 -17.02 -1.81
N LEU A 160 3.57 -15.85 -1.59
CA LEU A 160 3.88 -14.62 -2.33
C LEU A 160 5.35 -14.22 -2.16
N GLY A 161 5.93 -14.43 -0.97
CA GLY A 161 7.35 -14.19 -0.72
C GLY A 161 8.28 -15.11 -1.53
N ILE A 162 7.86 -16.35 -1.78
CA ILE A 162 8.64 -17.34 -2.56
C ILE A 162 8.46 -17.13 -4.08
N VAL A 163 7.23 -16.81 -4.50
CA VAL A 163 6.89 -16.63 -5.92
C VAL A 163 7.52 -15.35 -6.48
N ARG A 164 7.62 -14.30 -5.67
CA ARG A 164 8.40 -13.09 -6.01
C ARG A 164 9.90 -13.39 -5.96
N GLY A 165 10.67 -12.63 -6.71
CA GLY A 165 12.12 -12.79 -6.76
C GLY A 165 12.72 -11.97 -7.89
N GLU A 166 14.05 -11.99 -7.99
CA GLU A 166 14.78 -11.21 -8.98
C GLU A 166 14.38 -11.55 -10.43
N GLU A 167 14.39 -10.53 -11.29
CA GLU A 167 14.09 -10.68 -12.71
C GLU A 167 14.98 -11.73 -13.38
N GLY A 168 14.39 -12.52 -14.29
CA GLY A 168 15.12 -13.49 -15.10
C GLY A 168 15.48 -14.78 -14.37
N THR A 169 15.33 -14.84 -13.04
CA THR A 169 15.46 -16.08 -12.27
C THR A 169 14.35 -17.07 -12.63
N THR A 170 14.68 -18.36 -12.65
CA THR A 170 13.72 -19.43 -12.94
C THR A 170 12.99 -19.85 -11.68
N ILE A 171 11.71 -20.18 -11.81
CA ILE A 171 10.87 -20.79 -10.79
C ILE A 171 10.10 -21.97 -11.40
N LYS A 172 9.98 -23.06 -10.65
CA LYS A 172 9.14 -24.21 -10.99
C LYS A 172 7.93 -24.24 -10.07
N ILE A 173 6.72 -24.24 -10.63
CA ILE A 173 5.47 -24.32 -9.88
C ILE A 173 4.74 -25.58 -10.27
N ARG A 174 4.43 -26.44 -9.29
CA ARG A 174 3.57 -27.59 -9.47
C ARG A 174 2.16 -27.25 -9.02
N VAL A 175 1.18 -27.52 -9.88
CA VAL A 175 -0.24 -27.29 -9.57
C VAL A 175 -1.08 -28.55 -9.74
N GLN A 176 -2.18 -28.62 -9.00
CA GLN A 176 -3.28 -29.53 -9.24
C GLN A 176 -4.39 -28.79 -9.98
N ARG A 177 -4.69 -29.21 -11.20
CA ARG A 177 -5.83 -28.70 -11.99
C ARG A 177 -7.00 -29.67 -11.86
N ALA A 178 -8.22 -29.16 -11.66
CA ALA A 178 -9.40 -30.00 -11.44
C ALA A 178 -9.73 -30.93 -12.62
N SER A 179 -9.39 -30.53 -13.86
CA SER A 179 -9.60 -31.34 -15.07
C SER A 179 -8.53 -32.42 -15.28
N GLU A 180 -7.41 -32.37 -14.56
CA GLU A 180 -6.27 -33.26 -14.76
C GLU A 180 -6.11 -34.22 -13.58
N LYS A 181 -5.79 -35.49 -13.87
CA LYS A 181 -5.55 -36.49 -12.82
C LYS A 181 -4.19 -36.34 -12.16
N GLU A 182 -3.17 -36.02 -12.95
CA GLU A 182 -1.80 -35.84 -12.48
C GLU A 182 -1.47 -34.35 -12.32
N PRO A 183 -0.62 -33.97 -11.34
CA PRO A 183 -0.16 -32.59 -11.22
C PRO A 183 0.61 -32.10 -12.45
N LEU A 184 0.49 -30.80 -12.74
CA LEU A 184 1.18 -30.13 -13.83
C LEU A 184 2.38 -29.35 -13.29
N ASP A 185 3.53 -29.47 -13.96
CA ASP A 185 4.74 -28.68 -13.66
C ASP A 185 4.90 -27.53 -14.66
N PHE A 186 4.98 -26.31 -14.15
CA PHE A 186 5.26 -25.11 -14.94
C PHE A 186 6.61 -24.53 -14.54
N THR A 187 7.54 -24.48 -15.49
CA THR A 187 8.83 -23.80 -15.32
C THR A 187 8.82 -22.50 -16.10
N MET A 188 9.07 -21.38 -15.42
CA MET A 188 9.02 -20.06 -16.01
C MET A 188 10.08 -19.13 -15.44
N LYS A 189 10.43 -18.09 -16.17
CA LYS A 189 11.31 -17.02 -15.69
C LYS A 189 10.47 -15.91 -15.08
N ARG A 190 10.88 -15.43 -13.90
CA ARG A 190 10.30 -14.23 -13.30
C ARG A 190 10.53 -13.04 -14.24
N ALA A 191 9.50 -12.21 -14.40
CA ALA A 191 9.55 -11.01 -15.22
C ALA A 191 8.87 -9.86 -14.47
N ALA A 192 9.09 -8.63 -14.96
CA ALA A 192 8.32 -7.48 -14.51
C ALA A 192 6.83 -7.71 -14.80
N ILE A 193 6.01 -7.55 -13.76
CA ILE A 193 4.55 -7.64 -13.83
C ILE A 193 3.99 -6.22 -13.72
N PRO A 194 3.28 -5.72 -14.74
CA PRO A 194 2.72 -4.38 -14.70
C PRO A 194 1.64 -4.30 -13.62
N VAL A 195 1.68 -3.23 -12.83
CA VAL A 195 0.61 -2.92 -11.88
C VAL A 195 -0.28 -1.87 -12.52
N HIS A 196 -1.37 -2.30 -13.14
CA HIS A 196 -2.35 -1.37 -13.67
C HIS A 196 -3.10 -0.67 -12.54
N THR A 197 -3.03 0.64 -12.55
CA THR A 197 -3.60 1.51 -11.52
C THR A 197 -4.81 2.29 -12.01
N VAL A 198 -4.99 2.39 -13.32
CA VAL A 198 -6.10 3.09 -13.96
C VAL A 198 -6.88 2.15 -14.88
N THR A 199 -8.21 2.22 -14.79
CA THR A 199 -9.13 1.59 -15.75
C THR A 199 -10.12 2.63 -16.26
N SER A 200 -10.65 2.42 -17.46
CA SER A 200 -11.74 3.23 -18.00
C SER A 200 -12.88 2.43 -18.59
N GLU A 201 -14.06 3.02 -18.53
CA GLU A 201 -15.29 2.53 -19.12
C GLU A 201 -16.06 3.70 -19.75
N ARG A 202 -16.63 3.47 -20.93
CA ARG A 202 -17.52 4.44 -21.57
C ARG A 202 -18.96 4.13 -21.21
N LEU A 203 -19.56 5.03 -20.45
CA LEU A 203 -20.95 4.96 -20.05
C LEU A 203 -21.87 5.58 -21.11
N GLU A 204 -23.18 5.46 -20.90
CA GLU A 204 -24.19 6.12 -21.71
C GLU A 204 -24.03 7.65 -21.72
N ASP A 205 -24.67 8.32 -22.69
CA ASP A 205 -24.67 9.78 -22.84
C ASP A 205 -23.29 10.44 -22.99
N GLY A 206 -22.28 9.66 -23.43
CA GLY A 206 -20.93 10.17 -23.68
C GLY A 206 -20.16 10.51 -22.40
N ILE A 207 -20.52 9.88 -21.27
CA ILE A 207 -19.78 9.99 -20.02
C ILE A 207 -18.65 8.95 -20.02
N GLY A 208 -17.42 9.39 -19.74
CA GLY A 208 -16.30 8.49 -19.48
C GLY A 208 -16.13 8.29 -17.98
N LEU A 209 -16.09 7.04 -17.51
CA LEU A 209 -15.66 6.68 -16.16
C LEU A 209 -14.18 6.32 -16.20
N ILE A 210 -13.40 6.93 -15.32
CA ILE A 210 -12.01 6.53 -15.05
C ILE A 210 -11.87 6.23 -13.56
N THR A 211 -11.39 5.04 -13.23
CA THR A 211 -11.12 4.62 -11.85
C THR A 211 -9.63 4.62 -11.61
N ILE A 212 -9.18 5.29 -10.54
CA ILE A 212 -7.78 5.28 -10.11
C ILE A 212 -7.69 4.55 -8.77
N SER A 213 -7.05 3.38 -8.76
CA SER A 213 -6.96 2.55 -7.55
C SER A 213 -5.84 2.98 -6.59
N ARG A 214 -4.77 3.58 -7.13
CA ARG A 214 -3.61 4.13 -6.39
C ARG A 214 -2.81 5.07 -7.29
N PHE A 215 -1.92 5.87 -6.71
CA PHE A 215 -0.95 6.68 -7.46
C PHE A 215 0.45 6.04 -7.42
N ALA A 216 0.75 5.18 -8.38
CA ALA A 216 2.07 4.60 -8.61
C ALA A 216 2.82 5.35 -9.72
N GLU A 217 4.06 4.95 -10.02
CA GLU A 217 4.95 5.62 -10.97
C GLU A 217 4.31 5.83 -12.36
N GLU A 218 3.63 4.82 -12.90
CA GLU A 218 3.06 4.86 -14.25
C GLU A 218 1.63 5.41 -14.33
N THR A 219 0.98 5.67 -13.18
CA THR A 219 -0.45 6.07 -13.11
C THR A 219 -0.78 7.30 -13.96
N GLY A 220 0.12 8.29 -14.03
CA GLY A 220 -0.11 9.49 -14.85
C GLY A 220 -0.16 9.19 -16.35
N LYS A 221 0.68 8.25 -16.81
CA LYS A 221 0.69 7.79 -18.21
C LYS A 221 -0.51 6.90 -18.51
N GLU A 222 -0.84 5.98 -17.61
CA GLU A 222 -2.02 5.12 -17.72
C GLU A 222 -3.31 5.94 -17.79
N PHE A 223 -3.44 6.95 -16.93
CA PHE A 223 -4.56 7.89 -16.97
C PHE A 223 -4.70 8.57 -18.33
N LYS A 224 -3.59 9.06 -18.89
CA LYS A 224 -3.60 9.67 -20.21
C LYS A 224 -4.02 8.66 -21.29
N ALA A 225 -3.50 7.44 -21.25
CA ALA A 225 -3.81 6.40 -22.23
C ALA A 225 -5.29 6.01 -22.20
N GLU A 226 -5.84 5.79 -21.01
CA GLU A 226 -7.26 5.47 -20.82
C GLU A 226 -8.18 6.64 -21.21
N LEU A 227 -7.77 7.88 -20.91
CA LEU A 227 -8.50 9.07 -21.37
C LEU A 227 -8.46 9.23 -22.89
N ASP A 228 -7.32 8.98 -23.54
CA ASP A 228 -7.19 9.04 -25.00
C ASP A 228 -8.05 7.96 -25.67
N LYS A 229 -8.09 6.75 -25.10
CA LYS A 229 -8.96 5.65 -25.52
C LYS A 229 -10.44 6.07 -25.46
N LEU A 230 -10.89 6.61 -24.33
CA LEU A 230 -12.25 7.12 -24.18
C LEU A 230 -12.59 8.19 -25.22
N LYS A 231 -11.67 9.12 -25.51
CA LYS A 231 -11.86 10.15 -26.55
C LYS A 231 -11.90 9.57 -27.97
N ALA A 232 -11.16 8.50 -28.23
CA ALA A 232 -11.17 7.82 -29.53
C ALA A 232 -12.48 7.07 -29.79
N GLU A 233 -13.14 6.59 -28.73
CA GLU A 233 -14.46 5.95 -28.80
C GLU A 233 -15.60 6.95 -29.05
N GLY A 234 -15.35 8.27 -28.93
CA GLY A 234 -16.28 9.33 -29.27
C GLY A 234 -16.13 10.57 -28.38
N GLU A 235 -16.91 11.61 -28.67
CA GLU A 235 -16.91 12.85 -27.89
C GLU A 235 -17.27 12.59 -26.42
N LEU A 236 -16.50 13.17 -25.49
CA LEU A 236 -16.78 13.12 -24.06
C LEU A 236 -17.61 14.33 -23.65
N LYS A 237 -18.79 14.06 -23.10
CA LYS A 237 -19.70 15.08 -22.56
C LYS A 237 -19.62 15.20 -21.04
N GLY A 238 -18.96 14.25 -20.37
CA GLY A 238 -18.69 14.27 -18.95
C GLY A 238 -17.55 13.30 -18.59
N LEU A 239 -16.80 13.63 -17.54
CA LEU A 239 -15.80 12.73 -16.94
C LEU A 239 -16.22 12.43 -15.51
N LEU A 240 -16.45 11.16 -15.22
CA LEU A 240 -16.60 10.63 -13.87
C LEU A 240 -15.26 10.06 -13.42
N LEU A 241 -14.69 10.60 -12.35
CA LEU A 241 -13.42 10.16 -11.79
C LEU A 241 -13.64 9.43 -10.46
N ASP A 242 -13.44 8.12 -10.43
CA ASP A 242 -13.57 7.34 -9.19
C ASP A 242 -12.24 7.30 -8.42
N LEU A 243 -12.22 7.97 -7.27
CA LEU A 243 -11.12 8.00 -6.30
C LEU A 243 -11.48 7.27 -5.01
N ARG A 244 -12.62 6.56 -4.95
CA ARG A 244 -13.07 5.83 -3.77
C ARG A 244 -12.09 4.72 -3.44
N SER A 245 -11.81 4.56 -2.15
CA SER A 245 -10.89 3.52 -1.66
C SER A 245 -9.46 3.59 -2.22
N ASN A 246 -9.07 4.73 -2.80
CA ASN A 246 -7.70 5.00 -3.22
C ASN A 246 -6.90 5.63 -2.06
N PRO A 247 -5.93 4.92 -1.46
CA PRO A 247 -5.16 5.39 -0.31
C PRO A 247 -4.13 6.48 -0.66
N GLY A 248 -4.05 6.87 -1.93
CA GLY A 248 -3.12 7.86 -2.47
C GLY A 248 -1.90 7.21 -3.10
N GLY A 249 -0.74 7.85 -2.91
CA GLY A 249 0.54 7.40 -3.48
C GLY A 249 1.43 8.59 -3.86
N LEU A 250 2.11 8.48 -5.00
CA LEU A 250 3.12 9.42 -5.45
C LEU A 250 2.51 10.77 -5.87
N LEU A 251 3.08 11.84 -5.32
CA LEU A 251 2.68 13.21 -5.66
C LEU A 251 2.96 13.54 -7.12
N GLN A 252 4.03 12.97 -7.71
CA GLN A 252 4.37 13.19 -9.11
C GLN A 252 3.22 12.76 -10.03
N SER A 253 2.76 11.52 -9.95
CA SER A 253 1.65 10.98 -10.76
C SER A 253 0.36 11.77 -10.53
N THR A 254 0.14 12.22 -9.29
CA THR A 254 -0.98 13.12 -8.95
C THR A 254 -0.91 14.43 -9.72
N THR A 255 0.27 15.06 -9.76
CA THR A 255 0.48 16.31 -10.50
C THR A 255 0.40 16.13 -12.01
N GLU A 256 0.81 14.97 -12.54
CA GLU A 256 0.67 14.65 -13.97
C GLU A 256 -0.80 14.62 -14.40
N ILE A 257 -1.66 13.97 -13.60
CA ILE A 257 -3.11 13.95 -13.84
C ILE A 257 -3.72 15.34 -13.63
N ALA A 258 -3.33 16.05 -12.56
CA ALA A 258 -3.79 17.41 -12.30
C ALA A 258 -3.44 18.37 -13.45
N ASN A 259 -2.26 18.22 -14.08
CA ASN A 259 -1.87 19.01 -15.25
C ASN A 259 -2.76 18.76 -16.47
N ILE A 260 -3.52 17.66 -16.53
CA ILE A 260 -4.50 17.42 -17.59
C ILE A 260 -5.83 18.12 -17.26
N LEU A 261 -6.32 17.94 -16.04
CA LEU A 261 -7.70 18.28 -15.66
C LEU A 261 -7.85 19.70 -15.09
N ILE A 262 -6.82 20.24 -14.45
CA ILE A 262 -6.89 21.52 -13.74
C ILE A 262 -6.47 22.67 -14.66
N PRO A 263 -7.23 23.77 -14.71
CA PRO A 263 -6.89 24.91 -15.57
C PRO A 263 -5.46 25.41 -15.34
N LYS A 264 -4.80 25.79 -16.44
CA LYS A 264 -3.43 26.31 -16.42
C LYS A 264 -3.25 27.41 -15.35
N ASP A 265 -2.11 27.36 -14.67
CA ASP A 265 -1.67 28.29 -13.62
C ASP A 265 -2.54 28.32 -12.34
N LYS A 266 -3.59 27.49 -12.25
CA LYS A 266 -4.33 27.28 -11.00
C LYS A 266 -3.53 26.40 -10.04
N LYS A 267 -3.72 26.62 -8.74
CA LYS A 267 -3.01 25.92 -7.67
C LYS A 267 -3.53 24.48 -7.53
N ILE A 268 -2.60 23.55 -7.29
CA ILE A 268 -2.91 22.16 -6.97
C ILE A 268 -2.86 21.98 -5.44
N LEU A 269 -1.76 22.40 -4.82
CA LEU A 269 -1.54 22.37 -3.37
C LEU A 269 -0.38 23.29 -2.98
N ASP A 270 -0.31 23.61 -1.69
CA ASP A 270 0.90 24.15 -1.06
C ASP A 270 1.50 23.12 -0.11
N ILE A 271 2.81 22.90 -0.18
CA ILE A 271 3.57 22.10 0.79
C ILE A 271 4.26 23.06 1.76
N VAL A 272 3.97 22.93 3.05
CA VAL A 272 4.47 23.80 4.11
C VAL A 272 5.34 22.98 5.06
N TYR A 273 6.65 23.22 5.04
CA TYR A 273 7.59 22.56 5.93
C TYR A 273 7.55 23.17 7.33
N LYS A 274 8.11 22.43 8.30
CA LYS A 274 8.24 22.85 9.70
C LYS A 274 8.72 24.31 9.84
N ASP A 275 8.08 25.04 10.76
CA ASP A 275 8.33 26.46 11.08
C ASP A 275 8.16 27.40 9.87
N GLU A 276 7.39 26.99 8.86
CA GLU A 276 7.18 27.69 7.59
C GLU A 276 8.47 28.11 6.88
N ARG A 277 9.59 27.46 7.21
CA ARG A 277 10.92 27.73 6.64
C ARG A 277 10.96 27.62 5.12
N LYS A 278 9.99 26.91 4.55
CA LYS A 278 9.82 26.68 3.12
C LYS A 278 8.36 26.40 2.82
N ILE A 279 7.81 27.13 1.86
CA ILE A 279 6.51 26.86 1.24
C ILE A 279 6.74 26.58 -0.25
N VAL A 280 6.23 25.47 -0.75
CA VAL A 280 6.29 25.09 -2.17
C VAL A 280 4.86 25.05 -2.71
N SER A 281 4.53 26.00 -3.57
CA SER A 281 3.27 26.00 -4.30
C SER A 281 3.41 25.21 -5.60
N LEU A 282 2.54 24.22 -5.79
CA LEU A 282 2.42 23.50 -7.05
C LEU A 282 1.22 24.02 -7.82
N THR A 283 1.43 24.36 -9.09
CA THR A 283 0.40 24.85 -10.00
C THR A 283 0.30 23.98 -11.24
N SER A 284 -0.89 23.96 -11.85
CA SER A 284 -1.15 23.20 -13.07
C SER A 284 -0.37 23.77 -14.25
N LYS A 285 0.32 22.88 -14.96
CA LYS A 285 1.05 23.15 -16.21
C LYS A 285 0.25 22.72 -17.44
N GLN A 286 -1.08 22.81 -17.36
CA GLN A 286 -1.98 22.35 -18.42
C GLN A 286 -1.60 22.91 -19.79
N LYS A 287 -1.48 21.98 -20.75
CA LYS A 287 -1.13 22.26 -22.14
C LYS A 287 -2.37 22.51 -23.00
N GLU A 288 -3.37 21.66 -22.85
CA GLU A 288 -4.65 21.73 -23.58
C GLU A 288 -5.76 22.09 -22.60
N LYS A 289 -6.56 23.10 -22.94
CA LYS A 289 -7.66 23.54 -22.07
C LYS A 289 -8.67 22.40 -21.93
N TRP A 290 -8.88 21.96 -20.70
CA TRP A 290 -9.97 21.04 -20.38
C TRP A 290 -11.32 21.79 -20.35
N THR A 291 -12.33 21.24 -21.02
CA THR A 291 -13.67 21.84 -21.15
C THR A 291 -14.81 20.91 -20.78
N VAL A 292 -14.53 19.64 -20.49
CA VAL A 292 -15.55 18.63 -20.19
C VAL A 292 -15.93 18.72 -18.70
N PRO A 293 -17.21 18.68 -18.31
CA PRO A 293 -17.60 18.63 -16.90
C PRO A 293 -16.96 17.45 -16.16
N ILE A 294 -16.51 17.67 -14.93
CA ILE A 294 -15.92 16.62 -14.07
C ILE A 294 -16.77 16.45 -12.82
N VAL A 295 -17.10 15.21 -12.50
CA VAL A 295 -17.54 14.80 -11.16
C VAL A 295 -16.56 13.76 -10.64
N ALA A 296 -16.15 13.86 -9.38
CA ALA A 296 -15.28 12.86 -8.75
C ALA A 296 -15.97 12.17 -7.57
N LEU A 297 -15.87 10.85 -7.52
CA LEU A 297 -16.36 10.02 -6.41
C LEU A 297 -15.27 9.88 -5.35
N VAL A 298 -15.65 10.09 -4.09
CA VAL A 298 -14.74 9.99 -2.94
C VAL A 298 -15.41 9.29 -1.75
N ASN A 299 -14.62 8.66 -0.89
CA ASN A 299 -15.13 8.08 0.36
C ASN A 299 -14.12 8.17 1.50
N GLY A 300 -14.48 7.64 2.68
CA GLY A 300 -13.62 7.63 3.87
C GLY A 300 -12.27 6.91 3.73
N ARG A 301 -12.05 6.18 2.62
CA ARG A 301 -10.80 5.51 2.29
C ARG A 301 -9.98 6.24 1.20
N SER A 302 -10.53 7.29 0.60
CA SER A 302 -9.78 8.21 -0.26
C SER A 302 -8.82 9.02 0.60
N ALA A 303 -7.50 8.89 0.38
CA ALA A 303 -6.49 9.50 1.24
C ALA A 303 -5.33 10.13 0.46
N SER A 304 -4.62 11.08 1.08
CA SER A 304 -3.34 11.63 0.61
C SER A 304 -3.43 12.21 -0.80
N ALA A 305 -2.69 11.66 -1.78
CA ALA A 305 -2.75 12.06 -3.19
C ALA A 305 -4.18 12.10 -3.77
N SER A 306 -5.07 11.19 -3.37
CA SER A 306 -6.48 11.21 -3.77
C SER A 306 -7.18 12.48 -3.27
N GLU A 307 -6.86 12.91 -2.04
CA GLU A 307 -7.41 14.12 -1.44
C GLU A 307 -6.79 15.38 -2.05
N VAL A 308 -5.51 15.33 -2.42
CA VAL A 308 -4.84 16.40 -3.19
C VAL A 308 -5.56 16.60 -4.52
N LEU A 309 -5.77 15.52 -5.29
CA LEU A 309 -6.45 15.61 -6.58
C LEU A 309 -7.92 16.05 -6.40
N ALA A 310 -8.66 15.46 -5.46
CA ALA A 310 -10.05 15.83 -5.20
C ALA A 310 -10.20 17.30 -4.78
N SER A 311 -9.38 17.78 -3.85
CA SER A 311 -9.41 19.19 -3.42
C SER A 311 -9.01 20.15 -4.54
N ALA A 312 -8.03 19.78 -5.37
CA ALA A 312 -7.60 20.59 -6.49
C ALA A 312 -8.66 20.63 -7.61
N LEU A 313 -9.30 19.51 -7.92
CA LEU A 313 -10.45 19.45 -8.83
C LEU A 313 -11.60 20.32 -8.33
N LYS A 314 -11.97 20.20 -7.06
CA LYS A 314 -13.05 20.98 -6.44
C LYS A 314 -12.75 22.47 -6.42
N GLU A 315 -11.63 22.87 -5.82
CA GLU A 315 -11.35 24.28 -5.51
C GLU A 315 -10.74 25.04 -6.70
N SER A 316 -10.04 24.36 -7.61
CA SER A 316 -9.34 25.01 -8.73
C SER A 316 -9.91 24.72 -10.11
N ALA A 317 -10.54 23.55 -10.33
CA ALA A 317 -11.19 23.21 -11.59
C ALA A 317 -12.72 23.39 -11.56
N GLY A 318 -13.33 23.58 -10.39
CA GLY A 318 -14.78 23.69 -10.23
C GLY A 318 -15.51 22.35 -10.44
N ALA A 319 -14.81 21.23 -10.28
CA ALA A 319 -15.43 19.91 -10.33
C ALA A 319 -16.31 19.68 -9.10
N THR A 320 -17.33 18.83 -9.25
CA THR A 320 -18.21 18.43 -8.13
C THR A 320 -17.69 17.16 -7.48
N LEU A 321 -17.68 17.10 -6.15
CA LEU A 321 -17.37 15.88 -5.39
C LEU A 321 -18.66 15.22 -4.88
N VAL A 322 -18.76 13.90 -5.05
CA VAL A 322 -19.89 13.08 -4.60
C VAL A 322 -19.40 11.92 -3.75
N GLY A 323 -20.16 11.56 -2.71
CA GLY A 323 -19.90 10.38 -1.89
C GLY A 323 -19.77 10.74 -0.42
N GLU A 324 -18.70 10.31 0.22
CA GLU A 324 -18.47 10.52 1.65
C GLU A 324 -17.21 11.35 1.92
N LYS A 325 -17.11 11.89 3.13
CA LYS A 325 -15.94 12.64 3.58
C LYS A 325 -14.67 11.77 3.48
N THR A 326 -13.58 12.34 2.98
CA THR A 326 -12.31 11.62 2.81
C THR A 326 -11.56 11.39 4.13
N TYR A 327 -10.47 10.60 4.07
CA TYR A 327 -9.73 10.11 5.23
C TYR A 327 -9.09 11.22 6.09
N GLY A 328 -8.53 12.27 5.49
CA GLY A 328 -7.88 13.37 6.18
C GLY A 328 -6.38 13.20 6.39
N LYS A 329 -5.63 12.71 5.39
CA LYS A 329 -4.17 12.65 5.47
C LYS A 329 -3.54 13.92 4.88
N GLY A 330 -3.44 14.96 5.71
CA GLY A 330 -2.92 16.30 5.34
C GLY A 330 -1.41 16.48 5.50
N VAL A 331 -0.62 15.40 5.48
CA VAL A 331 0.82 15.41 5.76
C VAL A 331 1.63 14.77 4.64
N VAL A 332 2.83 15.26 4.42
CA VAL A 332 3.78 14.77 3.42
C VAL A 332 4.88 14.00 4.14
N GLN A 333 5.08 12.75 3.72
CA GLN A 333 6.19 11.93 4.18
C GLN A 333 7.40 12.14 3.26
N GLY A 334 8.55 12.42 3.85
CA GLY A 334 9.85 12.26 3.19
C GLY A 334 10.28 10.80 3.27
N TYR A 335 10.75 10.25 2.16
CA TYR A 335 11.28 8.89 2.08
C TYR A 335 12.79 8.93 1.89
N LYS A 336 13.50 8.10 2.66
CA LYS A 336 14.92 7.85 2.44
C LYS A 336 15.20 6.37 2.61
N GLN A 337 15.64 5.74 1.51
CA GLN A 337 16.17 4.39 1.52
C GLN A 337 17.68 4.41 1.81
N TYR A 338 18.11 3.50 2.66
CA TYR A 338 19.51 3.28 3.01
C TYR A 338 20.10 2.14 2.17
N LYS A 339 21.43 2.01 2.20
CA LYS A 339 22.15 1.01 1.38
C LYS A 339 21.82 -0.45 1.74
N ASP A 340 21.37 -0.69 2.96
CA ASP A 340 20.94 -1.99 3.47
C ASP A 340 19.48 -2.32 3.14
N GLY A 341 18.83 -1.49 2.30
CA GLY A 341 17.43 -1.64 1.92
C GLY A 341 16.43 -1.08 2.94
N SER A 342 16.88 -0.71 4.15
CA SER A 342 16.00 -0.10 5.15
C SER A 342 15.49 1.26 4.68
N VAL A 343 14.32 1.66 5.17
CA VAL A 343 13.65 2.90 4.78
C VAL A 343 13.20 3.66 6.01
N ILE A 344 13.46 4.96 6.03
CA ILE A 344 12.73 5.88 6.90
C ILE A 344 11.67 6.62 6.09
N SER A 345 10.42 6.53 6.55
CA SER A 345 9.32 7.40 6.14
C SER A 345 9.02 8.34 7.29
N LEU A 346 9.18 9.64 7.08
CA LEU A 346 9.04 10.65 8.14
C LEU A 346 8.09 11.75 7.69
N THR A 347 7.15 12.14 8.53
CA THR A 347 6.33 13.34 8.29
C THR A 347 7.20 14.59 8.38
N GLU A 348 7.48 15.22 7.23
CA GLU A 348 8.38 16.38 7.13
C GLU A 348 7.67 17.70 6.85
N ALA A 349 6.44 17.62 6.32
CA ALA A 349 5.64 18.78 5.95
C ALA A 349 4.14 18.50 6.08
N GLN A 350 3.37 19.57 6.14
CA GLN A 350 1.93 19.53 5.90
C GLN A 350 1.65 19.97 4.47
N TRP A 351 0.51 19.58 3.92
CA TRP A 351 0.03 20.16 2.67
C TRP A 351 -1.33 20.85 2.86
N LYS A 352 -1.56 21.92 2.12
CA LYS A 352 -2.78 22.72 2.15
C LYS A 352 -3.47 22.68 0.78
N THR A 353 -4.80 22.67 0.77
CA THR A 353 -5.62 22.74 -0.44
C THR A 353 -5.38 24.06 -1.20
N PRO A 354 -5.86 24.22 -2.45
CA PRO A 354 -5.73 25.49 -3.17
C PRO A 354 -6.19 26.73 -2.39
N GLY A 355 -7.26 26.61 -1.60
CA GLY A 355 -7.83 27.62 -0.72
C GLY A 355 -7.07 27.81 0.61
N GLY A 356 -6.03 27.02 0.87
CA GLY A 356 -5.18 27.15 2.05
C GLY A 356 -5.61 26.30 3.26
N THR A 357 -6.58 25.40 3.11
CA THR A 357 -7.06 24.55 4.20
C THR A 357 -6.10 23.41 4.48
N TRP A 358 -5.73 23.19 5.74
CA TRP A 358 -4.99 21.99 6.15
C TRP A 358 -5.96 20.88 6.55
N ILE A 359 -6.06 19.83 5.74
CA ILE A 359 -7.11 18.81 5.89
C ILE A 359 -6.75 17.67 6.87
N ASN A 360 -5.62 17.75 7.59
CA ASN A 360 -5.17 16.64 8.43
C ASN A 360 -6.17 16.32 9.54
N LYS A 361 -6.55 15.05 9.67
CA LYS A 361 -7.62 14.53 10.53
C LYS A 361 -9.02 15.10 10.27
N GLN A 362 -9.16 15.89 9.20
CA GLN A 362 -10.43 16.50 8.80
C GLN A 362 -10.95 15.85 7.53
N GLY A 363 -10.11 15.69 6.50
CA GLY A 363 -10.56 15.25 5.18
C GLY A 363 -11.20 16.37 4.37
N VAL A 364 -11.56 16.03 3.13
CA VAL A 364 -12.28 16.85 2.17
C VAL A 364 -13.74 16.41 2.20
N THR A 365 -14.64 17.36 2.43
CA THR A 365 -16.10 17.11 2.40
C THR A 365 -16.61 17.20 0.96
N PRO A 366 -17.36 16.20 0.46
CA PRO A 366 -17.96 16.26 -0.87
C PRO A 366 -19.03 17.35 -0.95
N ASP A 367 -19.37 17.79 -2.16
CA ASP A 367 -20.44 18.75 -2.41
C ASP A 367 -21.82 18.08 -2.26
N HIS A 368 -21.92 16.81 -2.64
CA HIS A 368 -23.09 15.97 -2.39
C HIS A 368 -22.70 14.77 -1.53
N VAL A 369 -23.13 14.79 -0.27
CA VAL A 369 -23.00 13.63 0.63
C VAL A 369 -24.01 12.58 0.19
N VAL A 370 -23.52 11.42 -0.24
CA VAL A 370 -24.32 10.29 -0.69
C VAL A 370 -23.72 9.02 -0.11
N GLU A 371 -24.50 8.29 0.67
CA GLU A 371 -24.09 7.00 1.21
C GLU A 371 -24.38 5.89 0.20
N LEU A 372 -23.53 4.86 0.19
CA LEU A 372 -23.84 3.61 -0.51
C LEU A 372 -25.00 2.89 0.17
N PRO A 373 -25.69 1.96 -0.52
CA PRO A 373 -26.66 1.09 0.12
C PRO A 373 -26.07 0.39 1.35
N GLU A 374 -26.87 0.16 2.39
CA GLU A 374 -26.41 -0.42 3.67
C GLU A 374 -25.60 -1.72 3.49
N TYR A 375 -26.00 -2.57 2.54
CA TYR A 375 -25.30 -3.82 2.27
C TYR A 375 -23.88 -3.65 1.70
N ALA A 376 -23.51 -2.45 1.22
CA ALA A 376 -22.16 -2.17 0.73
C ALA A 376 -21.11 -2.22 1.85
N SER A 377 -21.53 -2.14 3.12
CA SER A 377 -20.64 -2.36 4.27
C SER A 377 -20.41 -3.83 4.60
N LEU A 378 -21.14 -4.76 3.97
CA LEU A 378 -20.93 -6.20 4.15
C LEU A 378 -19.59 -6.59 3.52
N HIS A 379 -18.59 -6.81 4.37
CA HIS A 379 -17.24 -7.15 3.96
C HIS A 379 -17.02 -8.67 3.94
N GLN A 380 -15.97 -9.11 3.27
CA GLN A 380 -15.53 -10.49 3.36
C GLN A 380 -15.13 -10.81 4.82
N PRO A 381 -15.64 -11.90 5.42
CA PRO A 381 -15.14 -12.41 6.69
C PRO A 381 -13.65 -12.79 6.62
N PRO A 382 -12.96 -12.92 7.77
CA PRO A 382 -11.59 -13.43 7.81
C PRO A 382 -11.44 -14.77 7.08
N LEU A 383 -10.31 -14.99 6.43
CA LEU A 383 -10.01 -16.27 5.77
C LEU A 383 -10.02 -17.41 6.80
N GLY A 384 -10.60 -18.56 6.42
CA GLY A 384 -10.76 -19.72 7.29
C GLY A 384 -11.93 -19.60 8.27
N THR A 385 -12.82 -18.62 8.11
CA THR A 385 -14.05 -18.53 8.90
C THR A 385 -14.97 -19.70 8.57
N GLU A 386 -15.21 -20.58 9.55
CA GLU A 386 -16.16 -21.68 9.43
C GLU A 386 -17.40 -21.43 10.31
N LEU A 387 -18.60 -21.44 9.70
CA LEU A 387 -19.86 -21.34 10.44
C LEU A 387 -20.78 -22.51 10.09
N ALA A 388 -21.48 -23.02 11.09
CA ALA A 388 -22.46 -24.08 10.93
C ALA A 388 -23.58 -23.93 11.95
N LYS A 389 -24.58 -24.80 11.88
CA LYS A 389 -25.69 -24.81 12.85
C LYS A 389 -25.18 -24.82 14.29
N GLY A 390 -25.62 -23.84 15.07
CA GLY A 390 -25.19 -23.60 16.46
C GLY A 390 -24.10 -22.53 16.61
N SER A 391 -23.44 -22.10 15.54
CA SER A 391 -22.59 -20.91 15.55
C SER A 391 -23.41 -19.67 15.92
N TYR A 392 -22.78 -18.71 16.59
CA TYR A 392 -23.40 -17.43 16.95
C TYR A 392 -22.35 -16.32 16.93
N GLY A 393 -22.78 -15.08 16.76
CA GLY A 393 -21.89 -13.91 16.76
C GLY A 393 -22.04 -13.02 15.52
N ASP A 394 -21.12 -12.08 15.38
CA ASP A 394 -21.18 -11.05 14.34
C ASP A 394 -20.89 -11.63 12.95
N GLU A 395 -20.09 -12.69 12.83
CA GLU A 395 -19.86 -13.40 11.56
C GLU A 395 -21.14 -14.08 11.05
N VAL A 396 -21.99 -14.56 11.96
CA VAL A 396 -23.31 -15.11 11.59
C VAL A 396 -24.23 -14.00 11.12
N LYS A 397 -24.25 -12.85 11.80
CA LYS A 397 -25.04 -11.68 11.35
C LYS A 397 -24.60 -11.19 9.98
N LEU A 398 -23.29 -11.15 9.75
CA LEU A 398 -22.70 -10.79 8.48
C LEU A 398 -23.19 -11.75 7.38
N LEU A 399 -23.09 -13.08 7.59
CA LEU A 399 -23.61 -14.08 6.68
C LEU A 399 -25.12 -13.91 6.42
N GLN A 400 -25.92 -13.75 7.47
CA GLN A 400 -27.37 -13.56 7.37
C GLN A 400 -27.70 -12.29 6.56
N GLY A 401 -26.97 -11.20 6.80
CA GLY A 401 -27.07 -9.95 6.04
C GLY A 401 -26.76 -10.15 4.56
N MET A 402 -25.69 -10.88 4.23
CA MET A 402 -25.35 -11.22 2.83
C MET A 402 -26.45 -12.04 2.16
N LEU A 403 -26.93 -13.09 2.82
CA LEU A 403 -27.99 -13.97 2.29
C LEU A 403 -29.30 -13.19 2.09
N ASN A 404 -29.72 -12.39 3.07
CA ASN A 404 -30.94 -11.59 2.99
C ASN A 404 -30.86 -10.58 1.84
N THR A 405 -29.73 -9.87 1.72
CA THR A 405 -29.48 -8.89 0.64
C THR A 405 -29.59 -9.52 -0.74
N LEU A 406 -29.07 -10.74 -0.88
CA LEU A 406 -29.09 -11.49 -2.14
C LEU A 406 -30.41 -12.24 -2.39
N GLY A 407 -31.42 -12.06 -1.54
CA GLY A 407 -32.75 -12.65 -1.73
C GLY A 407 -32.91 -14.09 -1.24
N TYR A 408 -31.96 -14.59 -0.43
CA TYR A 408 -32.02 -15.92 0.19
C TYR A 408 -32.65 -15.88 1.59
N GLY A 409 -33.11 -14.71 2.04
CA GLY A 409 -33.81 -14.53 3.31
C GLY A 409 -35.26 -15.02 3.31
N PRO A 410 -35.91 -15.07 4.50
CA PRO A 410 -35.33 -14.79 5.81
C PRO A 410 -34.36 -15.90 6.27
N SER A 411 -33.31 -15.51 7.00
CA SER A 411 -32.21 -16.39 7.41
C SER A 411 -32.21 -16.78 8.89
N GLY A 412 -33.35 -16.66 9.60
CA GLY A 412 -33.49 -17.12 10.99
C GLY A 412 -33.33 -16.05 12.06
N GLN A 413 -33.02 -16.50 13.28
CA GLN A 413 -32.76 -15.61 14.43
C GLN A 413 -31.45 -14.83 14.24
N ASP A 414 -31.50 -13.51 14.45
CA ASP A 414 -30.35 -12.62 14.28
C ASP A 414 -29.13 -13.07 15.10
N GLY A 415 -28.01 -13.28 14.41
CA GLY A 415 -26.74 -13.69 15.00
C GLY A 415 -26.68 -15.12 15.51
N LEU A 416 -27.69 -15.95 15.25
CA LEU A 416 -27.68 -17.39 15.54
C LEU A 416 -27.83 -18.18 14.24
N PHE A 417 -26.87 -19.06 13.98
CA PHE A 417 -26.91 -19.94 12.82
C PHE A 417 -27.86 -21.09 13.13
N ASP A 418 -29.14 -20.89 12.85
CA ASP A 418 -30.21 -21.85 13.10
C ASP A 418 -30.55 -22.69 11.84
N ALA A 419 -31.64 -23.45 11.92
CA ALA A 419 -32.09 -24.28 10.79
C ALA A 419 -32.56 -23.45 9.58
N GLN A 420 -33.03 -22.22 9.78
CA GLN A 420 -33.41 -21.32 8.69
C GLN A 420 -32.17 -20.76 8.02
N THR A 421 -31.15 -20.34 8.79
CA THR A 421 -29.85 -19.92 8.24
C THR A 421 -29.23 -21.05 7.41
N GLU A 422 -29.23 -22.27 7.93
CA GLU A 422 -28.70 -23.44 7.22
C GLU A 422 -29.45 -23.69 5.91
N THR A 423 -30.78 -23.59 5.92
CA THR A 423 -31.62 -23.78 4.73
C THR A 423 -31.35 -22.72 3.68
N ALA A 424 -31.29 -21.44 4.08
CA ALA A 424 -30.95 -20.32 3.20
C ALA A 424 -29.56 -20.50 2.57
N LEU A 425 -28.58 -20.93 3.37
CA LEU A 425 -27.22 -21.17 2.90
C LEU A 425 -27.15 -22.35 1.92
N ARG A 426 -27.84 -23.47 2.20
CA ARG A 426 -27.91 -24.62 1.28
C ARG A 426 -28.51 -24.23 -0.06
N LYS A 427 -29.57 -23.41 -0.04
CA LYS A 427 -30.19 -22.87 -1.25
C LYS A 427 -29.20 -22.03 -2.04
N PHE A 428 -28.53 -21.07 -1.37
CA PHE A 428 -27.47 -20.26 -1.99
C PHE A 428 -26.38 -21.13 -2.62
N GLN A 429 -25.86 -22.11 -1.88
CA GLN A 429 -24.81 -23.00 -2.37
C GLN A 429 -25.27 -23.77 -3.60
N SER A 430 -26.48 -24.34 -3.56
CA SER A 430 -27.04 -25.13 -4.66
C SER A 430 -27.25 -24.29 -5.92
N GLU A 431 -27.77 -23.07 -5.80
CA GLU A 431 -28.06 -22.20 -6.94
C GLU A 431 -26.79 -21.62 -7.59
N ASN A 432 -25.68 -21.58 -6.85
CA ASN A 432 -24.40 -21.01 -7.31
C ASN A 432 -23.31 -22.06 -7.61
N GLY A 433 -23.69 -23.33 -7.75
CA GLY A 433 -22.75 -24.41 -8.13
C GLY A 433 -21.72 -24.76 -7.05
N LEU A 434 -21.99 -24.42 -5.78
CA LEU A 434 -21.15 -24.77 -4.65
C LEU A 434 -21.61 -26.10 -4.02
N THR A 435 -20.74 -26.69 -3.19
CA THR A 435 -21.13 -27.86 -2.38
C THR A 435 -22.22 -27.46 -1.39
N SER A 436 -23.45 -27.94 -1.59
CA SER A 436 -24.62 -27.64 -0.74
C SER A 436 -24.59 -28.42 0.59
N ASN A 437 -23.60 -28.15 1.43
CA ASN A 437 -23.38 -28.81 2.72
C ASN A 437 -23.98 -28.03 3.91
N GLY A 438 -24.50 -26.82 3.70
CA GLY A 438 -25.09 -25.99 4.74
C GLY A 438 -24.09 -25.44 5.74
N LYS A 439 -22.79 -25.48 5.41
CA LYS A 439 -21.70 -24.90 6.21
C LYS A 439 -21.10 -23.74 5.43
N PHE A 440 -20.82 -22.65 6.14
CA PHE A 440 -20.12 -21.50 5.59
C PHE A 440 -18.61 -21.73 5.68
N ALA A 441 -17.91 -21.45 4.59
CA ALA A 441 -16.46 -21.54 4.44
C ALA A 441 -15.99 -20.59 3.32
N ASP A 442 -14.70 -20.58 3.01
CA ASP A 442 -14.08 -19.59 2.10
C ASP A 442 -14.72 -19.55 0.72
N ALA A 443 -15.01 -20.72 0.11
CA ALA A 443 -15.64 -20.78 -1.20
C ALA A 443 -17.04 -20.13 -1.22
N THR A 444 -17.82 -20.33 -0.15
CA THR A 444 -19.14 -19.71 0.00
C THR A 444 -19.00 -18.20 0.26
N SER A 445 -18.07 -17.81 1.13
CA SER A 445 -17.74 -16.42 1.40
C SER A 445 -17.40 -15.66 0.12
N HIS A 446 -16.53 -16.23 -0.71
CA HIS A 446 -16.08 -15.61 -1.94
C HIS A 446 -17.26 -15.36 -2.89
N LYS A 447 -18.11 -16.36 -3.10
CA LYS A 447 -19.26 -16.23 -4.01
C LYS A 447 -20.29 -15.22 -3.52
N LEU A 448 -20.55 -15.16 -2.21
CA LEU A 448 -21.44 -14.16 -1.62
C LEU A 448 -20.92 -12.74 -1.89
N VAL A 449 -19.64 -12.50 -1.63
CA VAL A 449 -19.00 -11.19 -1.83
C VAL A 449 -18.96 -10.82 -3.31
N GLU A 450 -18.68 -11.77 -4.20
CA GLU A 450 -18.74 -11.59 -5.66
C GLU A 450 -20.12 -11.09 -6.10
N MET A 451 -21.20 -11.78 -5.71
CA MET A 451 -22.56 -11.39 -6.08
C MET A 451 -22.98 -10.06 -5.46
N LEU A 452 -22.52 -9.75 -4.24
CA LEU A 452 -22.76 -8.44 -3.63
C LEU A 452 -22.05 -7.31 -4.38
N ARG A 453 -20.83 -7.54 -4.89
CA ARG A 453 -20.13 -6.56 -5.74
C ARG A 453 -20.86 -6.35 -7.06
N GLU A 454 -21.34 -7.41 -7.71
CA GLU A 454 -22.15 -7.29 -8.93
C GLU A 454 -23.48 -6.56 -8.69
N LYS A 455 -24.11 -6.77 -7.54
CA LYS A 455 -25.30 -6.02 -7.13
C LYS A 455 -24.94 -4.56 -6.90
N LEU A 456 -23.87 -4.27 -6.16
CA LEU A 456 -23.41 -2.90 -5.89
C LEU A 456 -23.10 -2.15 -7.18
N GLY A 457 -22.43 -2.77 -8.16
CA GLY A 457 -22.14 -2.12 -9.46
C GLY A 457 -23.40 -1.69 -10.23
N ARG A 458 -24.57 -2.27 -9.95
CA ARG A 458 -25.86 -1.85 -10.55
C ARG A 458 -26.63 -0.84 -9.71
N GLU A 459 -26.39 -0.83 -8.41
CA GLU A 459 -27.14 -0.07 -7.40
C GLU A 459 -26.24 0.94 -6.68
N ASP A 460 -25.14 1.35 -7.29
CA ASP A 460 -24.20 2.32 -6.75
C ASP A 460 -24.84 3.71 -6.74
N THR A 461 -25.40 4.08 -5.59
CA THR A 461 -26.09 5.36 -5.38
C THR A 461 -25.18 6.57 -5.60
N GLN A 462 -23.88 6.45 -5.31
CA GLN A 462 -22.91 7.53 -5.47
C GLN A 462 -22.61 7.75 -6.95
N GLU A 463 -22.35 6.68 -7.69
CA GLU A 463 -22.15 6.73 -9.14
C GLU A 463 -23.41 7.22 -9.86
N GLN A 464 -24.58 6.69 -9.53
CA GLN A 464 -25.86 7.15 -10.09
C GLN A 464 -26.06 8.65 -9.87
N LYS A 465 -25.77 9.16 -8.67
CA LYS A 465 -25.87 10.61 -8.40
C LYS A 465 -24.86 11.41 -9.21
N ALA A 466 -23.63 10.91 -9.35
CA ALA A 466 -22.62 11.60 -10.14
C ALA A 466 -22.96 11.65 -11.63
N ILE A 467 -23.50 10.56 -12.18
CA ILE A 467 -24.02 10.50 -13.55
C ILE A 467 -25.18 11.49 -13.74
N GLU A 468 -26.12 11.56 -12.80
CA GLU A 468 -27.23 12.54 -12.82
C GLU A 468 -26.70 13.99 -12.92
N LEU A 469 -25.71 14.34 -12.09
CA LEU A 469 -25.09 15.67 -12.08
C LEU A 469 -24.34 15.99 -13.37
N LEU A 470 -23.63 15.01 -13.94
CA LEU A 470 -22.98 15.16 -15.25
C LEU A 470 -24.00 15.42 -16.36
N LYS A 471 -25.13 14.69 -16.38
CA LYS A 471 -26.21 14.90 -17.36
C LYS A 471 -26.84 16.29 -17.23
N GLN A 472 -26.97 16.81 -16.01
CA GLN A 472 -27.47 18.18 -15.77
C GLN A 472 -26.50 19.25 -16.28
N ALA A 473 -25.19 19.04 -16.13
CA ALA A 473 -24.17 19.98 -16.62
C ALA A 473 -24.03 20.01 -18.16
N GLN A 474 -24.65 19.06 -18.87
CA GLN A 474 -24.67 19.02 -20.33
C GLN A 474 -25.83 19.83 -20.95
N GLN A 475 -26.84 20.18 -20.16
CA GLN A 475 -27.98 21.00 -20.57
C GLN A 475 -27.65 22.48 -20.46
#